data_AF-A0A954I5N1-F1
#
_entry.id   AF-A0A954I5N1-F1
#
_cell.length_a   1.000
_cell.length_b   1.000
_cell.length_c   1.000
_cell.angle_alpha   90.00
_cell.angle_beta   90.00
_cell.angle_gamma   90.00
#
_symmetry.space_group_name_H-M   'P 1'
#
loop_
_entity.id
_entity.type
_entity.pdbx_description
1 polymer ?
#
loop_
_entity_poly.entity_id
_entity_poly.type
_entity_poly.pdbx_seq_one_letter_code
_entity_poly.pdbx_strand_id
1 'polypeptide(L)'
;MLETIGVPDVDALFEQIPAPLQLKRDLNLPDPVSELALQQEMEQLLGNAGQPAPTCFLGGGVYDHFVPAVVDELTGRGEFYTAYTPYQAEASQGTLQAFYEYQTLICQLSGMEVSNASLYEGGTAVSEAVFMAMRVNNRHDNVVVAGTLHPEYRRVLETYLSRLGTKIISVPAVNGVVNPKAVQAAVTSGTTAVVMQQPNFFGCLEDVAALTEIAHAAGALAILSFDIIGPGLLKKPGDYGVDIAVAEGQPLGTYLQFGGPLLGVFTCRQEYVRKMPGRLIGRTTDKNGKDCFVLNLQAREQHIRRD
;
A
#
# COMPACT_ATOMS: atom_id res chain seq x y z
N MET A 1 6.39 34.20 27.31
CA MET A 1 5.41 33.96 26.23
C MET A 1 4.14 34.75 26.46
N LEU A 2 3.36 34.46 27.52
CA LEU A 2 2.09 35.16 27.81
C LEU A 2 2.26 36.69 27.95
N GLU A 3 3.25 37.15 28.71
CA GLU A 3 3.61 38.57 28.81
C GLU A 3 3.91 39.22 27.44
N THR A 4 4.64 38.51 26.57
CA THR A 4 5.03 38.99 25.23
C THR A 4 3.81 39.23 24.33
N ILE A 5 2.77 38.41 24.47
CA ILE A 5 1.51 38.54 23.72
C ILE A 5 0.43 39.30 24.48
N GLY A 6 0.73 39.77 25.71
CA GLY A 6 -0.15 40.62 26.51
C GLY A 6 -1.39 39.94 27.10
N VAL A 7 -1.38 38.62 27.28
CA VAL A 7 -2.52 37.88 27.88
C VAL A 7 -2.23 37.52 29.35
N PRO A 8 -3.27 37.47 30.21
CA PRO A 8 -3.09 37.28 31.64
C PRO A 8 -2.77 35.83 32.04
N ASP A 9 -3.27 34.85 31.29
CA ASP A 9 -3.16 33.43 31.60
C ASP A 9 -3.33 32.57 30.33
N VAL A 10 -3.30 31.25 30.51
CA VAL A 10 -3.47 30.27 29.43
C VAL A 10 -4.93 30.22 28.96
N ASP A 11 -5.90 30.44 29.85
CA ASP A 11 -7.34 30.35 29.52
C ASP A 11 -7.75 31.44 28.53
N ALA A 12 -7.16 32.64 28.65
CA ALA A 12 -7.32 33.74 27.71
C ALA A 12 -6.96 33.38 26.25
N LEU A 13 -6.08 32.38 26.03
CA LEU A 13 -5.75 31.90 24.68
C LEU A 13 -6.91 31.15 24.02
N PHE A 14 -7.83 30.61 24.82
CA PHE A 14 -8.93 29.74 24.36
C PHE A 14 -10.27 30.48 24.25
N GLU A 15 -10.34 31.77 24.59
CA GLU A 15 -11.56 32.60 24.45
C GLU A 15 -12.13 32.63 23.02
N GLN A 16 -11.28 32.38 22.01
CA GLN A 16 -11.69 32.29 20.61
C GLN A 16 -12.57 31.06 20.32
N ILE A 17 -12.56 30.04 21.18
CA ILE A 17 -13.42 28.86 21.06
C ILE A 17 -14.81 29.25 21.60
N PRO A 18 -15.88 29.20 20.80
CA PRO A 18 -17.22 29.52 21.28
C PRO A 18 -17.61 28.72 22.53
N ALA A 19 -18.11 29.39 23.56
CA ALA A 19 -18.48 28.77 24.83
C ALA A 19 -19.40 27.53 24.72
N PRO A 20 -20.34 27.42 23.75
CA PRO A 20 -21.13 26.19 23.55
C PRO A 20 -20.32 24.98 23.08
N LEU A 21 -19.13 25.19 22.51
CA LEU A 21 -18.24 24.14 21.99
C LEU A 21 -17.18 23.71 23.01
N GLN A 22 -16.99 24.49 24.08
CA GLN A 22 -16.03 24.17 25.13
C GLN A 22 -16.57 23.07 26.05
N LEU A 23 -15.68 22.14 26.41
CA LEU A 23 -16.01 21.10 27.36
C LEU A 23 -16.07 21.71 28.77
N LYS A 24 -17.24 21.67 29.42
CA LYS A 24 -17.46 22.26 30.76
C LYS A 24 -17.15 21.32 31.93
N ARG A 25 -16.31 20.32 31.68
CA ARG A 25 -15.88 19.31 32.63
C ARG A 25 -14.51 18.80 32.23
N ASP A 26 -13.84 18.15 33.15
CA ASP A 26 -12.61 17.44 32.83
C ASP A 26 -12.88 16.25 31.91
N LEU A 27 -11.82 15.81 31.22
CA LEU A 27 -11.84 14.55 30.49
C LEU A 27 -11.98 13.41 31.50
N ASN A 28 -12.85 12.45 31.19
CA ASN A 28 -13.03 11.26 32.02
C ASN A 28 -11.92 10.25 31.68
N LEU A 29 -10.72 10.52 32.15
CA LEU A 29 -9.52 9.69 31.97
C LEU A 29 -8.99 9.24 33.34
N PRO A 30 -8.28 8.09 33.41
CA PRO A 30 -7.51 7.74 34.60
C PRO A 30 -6.48 8.82 34.95
N ASP A 31 -6.06 8.82 36.21
CA ASP A 31 -4.98 9.71 36.66
C ASP A 31 -3.68 9.44 35.89
N PRO A 32 -2.87 10.48 35.63
CA PRO A 32 -1.60 10.31 34.93
C PRO A 32 -0.65 9.45 35.78
N VAL A 33 -0.01 8.50 35.11
CA VAL A 33 1.02 7.64 35.71
C VAL A 33 2.42 8.13 35.30
N SER A 34 3.44 7.77 36.09
CA SER A 34 4.84 8.03 35.71
C SER A 34 5.25 7.12 34.55
N GLU A 35 6.30 7.50 33.82
CA GLU A 35 6.85 6.69 32.73
C GLU A 35 7.22 5.27 33.19
N LEU A 36 7.82 5.13 34.37
CA LEU A 36 8.17 3.82 34.94
C LEU A 36 6.93 2.96 35.24
N ALA A 37 5.89 3.56 35.80
CA ALA A 37 4.64 2.85 36.08
C ALA A 37 3.96 2.41 34.77
N LEU A 38 3.96 3.27 33.75
CA LEU A 38 3.43 2.94 32.43
C LEU A 38 4.19 1.78 31.77
N GLN A 39 5.53 1.79 31.83
CA GLN A 39 6.34 0.70 31.29
C GLN A 39 6.02 -0.63 31.99
N GLN A 40 5.93 -0.63 33.31
CA GLN A 40 5.57 -1.83 34.09
C GLN A 40 4.16 -2.33 33.76
N GLU A 41 3.20 -1.42 33.58
CA GLU A 41 1.84 -1.78 33.19
C GLU A 41 1.82 -2.43 31.79
N MET A 42 2.53 -1.84 30.82
CA MET A 42 2.64 -2.39 29.47
C MET A 42 3.33 -3.76 29.47
N GLU A 43 4.41 -3.93 30.24
CA GLU A 43 5.09 -5.22 30.40
C GLU A 43 4.19 -6.27 31.06
N GLN A 44 3.33 -5.89 32.01
CA GLN A 44 2.36 -6.82 32.61
C GLN A 44 1.27 -7.23 31.62
N LEU A 45 0.74 -6.29 30.84
CA LEU A 45 -0.23 -6.59 29.78
C LEU A 45 0.37 -7.52 28.73
N LEU A 46 1.62 -7.26 28.31
CA LEU A 46 2.35 -8.10 27.37
C LEU A 46 2.75 -9.44 27.99
N GLY A 47 3.16 -9.48 29.26
CA GLY A 47 3.53 -10.70 29.99
C GLY A 47 2.35 -11.64 30.21
N ASN A 48 1.14 -11.09 30.37
CA ASN A 48 -0.10 -11.86 30.35
C ASN A 48 -0.45 -12.39 28.95
N ALA A 49 0.08 -11.77 27.88
CA ALA A 49 0.03 -12.25 26.51
C ALA A 49 1.28 -13.09 26.11
N GLY A 50 2.26 -13.23 27.03
CA GLY A 50 3.66 -13.58 26.79
C GLY A 50 3.97 -15.06 26.56
N GLN A 51 3.05 -15.82 25.97
CA GLN A 51 3.50 -17.05 25.32
C GLN A 51 4.21 -16.63 24.02
N PRO A 52 5.41 -17.16 23.72
CA PRO A 52 5.99 -16.97 22.40
C PRO A 52 4.93 -17.36 21.39
N ALA A 53 4.62 -16.45 20.47
CA ALA A 53 3.59 -16.68 19.47
C ALA A 53 3.90 -18.04 18.81
N PRO A 54 2.93 -18.97 18.76
CA PRO A 54 3.17 -20.24 18.09
C PRO A 54 3.59 -19.96 16.66
N THR A 55 4.49 -20.78 16.11
CA THR A 55 4.88 -20.66 14.71
C THR A 55 3.64 -20.65 13.83
N CYS A 56 3.47 -19.57 13.05
CA CYS A 56 2.25 -19.30 12.33
C CYS A 56 2.41 -19.67 10.85
N PHE A 57 1.72 -20.72 10.43
CA PHE A 57 1.66 -21.16 9.02
C PHE A 57 0.29 -20.86 8.36
N LEU A 58 -0.49 -19.93 8.92
CA LEU A 58 -1.81 -19.58 8.37
C LEU A 58 -1.70 -18.93 6.98
N GLY A 59 -0.58 -18.25 6.70
CA GLY A 59 -0.38 -17.50 5.46
C GLY A 59 -1.37 -16.34 5.36
N GLY A 60 -1.97 -16.14 4.18
CA GLY A 60 -2.94 -15.07 3.97
C GLY A 60 -2.30 -13.69 3.80
N GLY A 61 -1.18 -13.62 3.07
CA GLY A 61 -0.52 -12.35 2.75
C GLY A 61 0.42 -11.81 3.82
N VAL A 62 0.41 -12.36 5.03
CA VAL A 62 1.30 -11.97 6.13
C VAL A 62 2.03 -13.23 6.63
N TYR A 63 3.36 -13.22 6.54
CA TYR A 63 4.18 -14.42 6.72
C TYR A 63 5.29 -14.19 7.73
N ASP A 64 5.50 -15.20 8.59
CA ASP A 64 6.62 -15.20 9.52
C ASP A 64 7.93 -15.37 8.72
N HIS A 65 8.90 -14.49 8.98
CA HIS A 65 10.16 -14.45 8.25
C HIS A 65 11.27 -13.85 9.09
N PHE A 66 12.51 -14.07 8.65
CA PHE A 66 13.67 -13.49 9.30
C PHE A 66 13.72 -11.98 9.04
N VAL A 67 13.58 -11.18 10.10
CA VAL A 67 13.82 -9.74 10.07
C VAL A 67 15.26 -9.47 10.54
N PRO A 68 16.13 -8.90 9.68
CA PRO A 68 17.51 -8.59 10.08
C PRO A 68 17.56 -7.56 11.19
N ALA A 69 18.47 -7.73 12.17
CA ALA A 69 18.62 -6.83 13.32
C ALA A 69 18.91 -5.36 12.95
N VAL A 70 19.44 -5.11 11.76
CA VAL A 70 19.64 -3.73 11.25
C VAL A 70 18.32 -2.99 11.03
N VAL A 71 17.20 -3.70 10.82
CA VAL A 71 15.87 -3.08 10.68
C VAL A 71 15.46 -2.42 12.00
N ASP A 72 15.58 -3.13 13.12
CA ASP A 72 15.28 -2.59 14.45
C ASP A 72 16.17 -1.38 14.78
N GLU A 73 17.46 -1.49 14.47
CA GLU A 73 18.41 -0.38 14.65
C GLU A 73 18.02 0.85 13.82
N LEU A 74 17.64 0.68 12.56
CA LEU A 74 17.25 1.80 11.70
C LEU A 74 15.92 2.42 12.10
N THR A 75 14.94 1.60 12.47
CA THR A 75 13.61 2.08 12.87
C THR A 75 13.63 2.82 14.21
N GLY A 76 14.57 2.49 15.11
CA GLY A 76 14.79 3.22 16.37
C GLY A 76 15.47 4.58 16.21
N ARG A 77 16.01 4.91 15.03
CA ARG A 77 16.76 6.15 14.80
C ARG A 77 15.83 7.32 14.49
N GLY A 78 15.98 8.40 15.26
CA GLY A 78 15.12 9.58 15.17
C GLY A 78 15.13 10.26 13.80
N GLU A 79 16.26 10.24 13.09
CA GLU A 79 16.39 10.80 11.74
C GLU A 79 15.56 10.08 10.68
N PHE A 80 15.18 8.81 10.90
CA PHE A 80 14.26 8.06 10.03
C PHE A 80 12.83 8.13 10.54
N TYR A 81 12.63 8.03 11.86
CA TYR A 81 11.31 7.91 12.47
C TYR A 81 10.56 9.24 12.64
N THR A 82 11.27 10.34 12.90
CA THR A 82 10.64 11.64 13.21
C THR A 82 10.43 12.52 11.98
N ALA A 83 11.13 12.24 10.88
CA ALA A 83 10.97 12.96 9.63
C ALA A 83 9.58 12.70 9.02
N TYR A 84 8.97 13.73 8.43
CA TYR A 84 7.72 13.60 7.69
C TYR A 84 7.94 13.59 6.18
N THR A 85 6.86 13.73 5.41
CA THR A 85 6.90 13.75 3.95
C THR A 85 7.98 14.73 3.46
N PRO A 86 8.89 14.30 2.56
CA PRO A 86 10.06 15.08 2.15
C PRO A 86 9.70 16.20 1.15
N TYR A 87 8.85 17.15 1.57
CA TYR A 87 8.42 18.28 0.75
C TYR A 87 9.57 19.26 0.48
N GLN A 88 10.49 19.42 1.42
CA GLN A 88 11.70 20.25 1.28
C GLN A 88 12.86 19.36 0.80
N ALA A 89 12.93 19.14 -0.52
CA ALA A 89 13.82 18.14 -1.09
C ALA A 89 15.30 18.36 -0.74
N GLU A 90 15.75 19.62 -0.68
CA GLU A 90 17.12 20.02 -0.35
C GLU A 90 17.53 19.58 1.06
N ALA A 91 16.58 19.50 2.00
CA ALA A 91 16.80 19.07 3.37
C ALA A 91 16.45 17.58 3.60
N SER A 92 16.10 16.83 2.55
CA SER A 92 15.58 15.46 2.66
C SER A 92 16.17 14.48 1.66
N GLN A 93 17.35 14.77 1.09
CA GLN A 93 17.98 13.95 0.05
C GLN A 93 18.23 12.50 0.49
N GLY A 94 18.58 12.24 1.76
CA GLY A 94 18.79 10.88 2.26
C GLY A 94 17.52 10.02 2.19
N THR A 95 16.41 10.53 2.71
CA THR A 95 15.10 9.85 2.65
C THR A 95 14.62 9.69 1.21
N LEU A 96 14.78 10.72 0.37
CA LEU A 96 14.40 10.66 -1.04
C LEU A 96 15.22 9.61 -1.81
N GLN A 97 16.52 9.53 -1.55
CA GLN A 97 17.38 8.50 -2.13
C GLN A 97 16.92 7.10 -1.68
N ALA A 98 16.65 6.90 -0.39
CA ALA A 98 16.17 5.61 0.12
C ALA A 98 14.87 5.16 -0.58
N PHE A 99 13.92 6.08 -0.79
CA PHE A 99 12.69 5.78 -1.54
C PHE A 99 12.95 5.55 -3.03
N TYR A 100 13.90 6.24 -3.64
CA TYR A 100 14.30 6.00 -5.03
C TYR A 100 14.95 4.60 -5.19
N GLU A 101 15.77 4.19 -4.24
CA GLU A 101 16.38 2.86 -4.19
C GLU A 101 15.32 1.77 -3.95
N TYR A 102 14.36 2.01 -3.06
CA TYR A 102 13.18 1.15 -2.90
C TYR A 102 12.43 0.98 -4.23
N GLN A 103 12.07 2.07 -4.91
CA GLN A 103 11.39 1.99 -6.21
C GLN A 103 12.20 1.19 -7.23
N THR A 104 13.52 1.40 -7.25
CA THR A 104 14.44 0.67 -8.14
C THR A 104 14.44 -0.83 -7.84
N LEU A 105 14.55 -1.20 -6.57
CA LEU A 105 14.49 -2.60 -6.12
C LEU A 105 13.17 -3.25 -6.52
N ILE A 106 12.05 -2.58 -6.27
CA ILE A 106 10.72 -3.09 -6.59
C ILE A 106 10.54 -3.27 -8.11
N CYS A 107 11.00 -2.32 -8.94
CA CYS A 107 11.00 -2.48 -10.40
C CYS A 107 11.84 -3.69 -10.84
N GLN A 108 13.04 -3.87 -10.28
CA GLN A 108 13.91 -5.01 -10.61
C GLN A 108 13.30 -6.35 -10.17
N LEU A 109 12.65 -6.39 -9.01
CA LEU A 109 12.03 -7.58 -8.44
C LEU A 109 10.78 -7.98 -9.24
N SER A 110 9.91 -7.02 -9.52
CA SER A 110 8.66 -7.24 -10.27
C SER A 110 8.84 -7.35 -11.79
N GLY A 111 9.98 -6.89 -12.32
CA GLY A 111 10.18 -6.72 -13.77
C GLY A 111 9.35 -5.61 -14.40
N MET A 112 8.71 -4.76 -13.59
CA MET A 112 7.88 -3.65 -14.05
C MET A 112 8.69 -2.37 -14.21
N GLU A 113 8.14 -1.40 -14.95
CA GLU A 113 8.89 -0.21 -15.37
C GLU A 113 8.90 0.91 -14.32
N VAL A 114 7.79 1.10 -13.60
CA VAL A 114 7.67 2.14 -12.57
C VAL A 114 7.07 1.58 -11.29
N SER A 115 7.62 1.99 -10.15
CA SER A 115 7.09 1.74 -8.81
C SER A 115 6.82 3.07 -8.11
N ASN A 116 5.74 3.14 -7.32
CA ASN A 116 5.51 4.25 -6.42
C ASN A 116 6.31 4.09 -5.11
N ALA A 117 6.23 5.07 -4.21
CA ALA A 117 6.92 5.02 -2.92
C ALA A 117 6.04 4.46 -1.78
N SER A 118 5.33 3.34 -2.02
CA SER A 118 4.38 2.62 -1.15
C SER A 118 2.90 3.03 -1.20
N LEU A 119 2.06 2.09 -0.75
CA LEU A 119 0.67 2.21 -0.34
C LEU A 119 0.49 1.53 1.03
N TYR A 120 -0.74 1.51 1.56
CA TYR A 120 -1.02 1.03 2.92
C TYR A 120 -0.83 -0.47 3.11
N GLU A 121 -1.47 -1.31 2.28
CA GLU A 121 -1.35 -2.77 2.32
C GLU A 121 -1.85 -3.39 1.00
N GLY A 122 -1.70 -4.71 0.84
CA GLY A 122 -2.01 -5.42 -0.41
C GLY A 122 -3.45 -5.25 -0.93
N GLY A 123 -4.48 -5.20 -0.07
CA GLY A 123 -5.89 -5.08 -0.47
C GLY A 123 -6.26 -3.72 -1.05
N THR A 124 -5.76 -2.64 -0.45
CA THR A 124 -5.87 -1.28 -0.95
C THR A 124 -5.01 -1.09 -2.19
N ALA A 125 -3.85 -1.74 -2.29
CA ALA A 125 -3.05 -1.74 -3.52
C ALA A 125 -3.81 -2.37 -4.70
N VAL A 126 -4.48 -3.51 -4.49
CA VAL A 126 -5.39 -4.12 -5.50
C VAL A 126 -6.51 -3.16 -5.89
N SER A 127 -7.12 -2.49 -4.90
CA SER A 127 -8.21 -1.55 -5.15
C SER A 127 -7.75 -0.33 -5.96
N GLU A 128 -6.60 0.24 -5.62
CA GLU A 128 -5.99 1.33 -6.40
C GLU A 128 -5.56 0.90 -7.80
N ALA A 129 -5.19 -0.37 -8.00
CA ALA A 129 -4.86 -0.89 -9.33
C ALA A 129 -6.10 -0.91 -10.22
N VAL A 130 -7.25 -1.32 -9.67
CA VAL A 130 -8.53 -1.26 -10.37
C VAL A 130 -8.94 0.19 -10.66
N PHE A 131 -8.79 1.11 -9.70
CA PHE A 131 -9.06 2.53 -9.93
C PHE A 131 -8.14 3.13 -11.00
N MET A 132 -6.87 2.75 -10.99
CA MET A 132 -5.91 3.15 -12.01
C MET A 132 -6.33 2.63 -13.39
N ALA A 133 -6.76 1.36 -13.51
CA ALA A 133 -7.28 0.81 -14.76
C ALA A 133 -8.50 1.58 -15.27
N MET A 134 -9.46 1.88 -14.38
CA MET A 134 -10.63 2.73 -14.70
C MET A 134 -10.20 4.10 -15.23
N ARG A 135 -9.17 4.73 -14.64
CA ARG A 135 -8.64 6.03 -15.09
C ARG A 135 -7.85 5.96 -16.40
N VAL A 136 -7.31 4.79 -16.75
CA VAL A 136 -6.53 4.55 -17.97
C VAL A 136 -7.45 4.33 -19.16
N ASN A 137 -8.42 3.42 -19.05
CA ASN A 137 -9.27 3.02 -20.16
C ASN A 137 -10.67 3.68 -20.16
N ASN A 138 -11.01 4.41 -19.10
CA ASN A 138 -12.31 5.07 -18.92
C ASN A 138 -13.51 4.09 -18.99
N ARG A 139 -13.34 2.88 -18.44
CA ARG A 139 -14.38 1.84 -18.35
C ARG A 139 -14.76 1.58 -16.90
N HIS A 140 -16.07 1.43 -16.67
CA HIS A 140 -16.65 1.32 -15.34
C HIS A 140 -17.67 0.19 -15.20
N ASP A 141 -17.96 -0.58 -16.25
CA ASP A 141 -19.07 -1.54 -16.24
C ASP A 141 -18.80 -2.70 -15.27
N ASN A 142 -17.62 -3.32 -15.41
CA ASN A 142 -17.24 -4.44 -14.57
C ASN A 142 -15.72 -4.65 -14.48
N VAL A 143 -15.33 -5.34 -13.40
CA VAL A 143 -13.99 -5.90 -13.17
C VAL A 143 -14.17 -7.41 -13.04
N VAL A 144 -13.38 -8.18 -13.78
CA VAL A 144 -13.35 -9.64 -13.65
C VAL A 144 -12.28 -9.98 -12.62
N VAL A 145 -12.64 -10.73 -11.59
CA VAL A 145 -11.74 -11.08 -10.47
C VAL A 145 -11.64 -12.59 -10.38
N ALA A 146 -10.42 -13.12 -10.34
CA ALA A 146 -10.20 -14.52 -10.04
C ALA A 146 -10.68 -14.81 -8.61
N GLY A 147 -11.55 -15.82 -8.44
CA GLY A 147 -12.08 -16.22 -7.13
C GLY A 147 -10.99 -16.72 -6.17
N THR A 148 -9.79 -16.98 -6.69
CA THR A 148 -8.57 -17.36 -5.99
C THR A 148 -7.77 -16.16 -5.43
N LEU A 149 -8.19 -14.92 -5.71
CA LEU A 149 -7.65 -13.72 -5.06
C LEU A 149 -7.96 -13.76 -3.55
N HIS A 150 -7.03 -13.25 -2.74
CA HIS A 150 -7.15 -13.13 -1.29
C HIS A 150 -8.55 -12.64 -0.88
N PRO A 151 -9.27 -13.38 -0.02
CA PRO A 151 -10.67 -13.08 0.29
C PRO A 151 -10.85 -11.69 0.90
N GLU A 152 -9.87 -11.21 1.68
CA GLU A 152 -9.94 -9.88 2.27
C GLU A 152 -9.67 -8.78 1.25
N TYR A 153 -8.80 -9.02 0.26
CA TYR A 153 -8.55 -8.05 -0.81
C TYR A 153 -9.80 -7.92 -1.68
N ARG A 154 -10.52 -9.03 -1.91
CA ARG A 154 -11.85 -9.01 -2.55
C ARG A 154 -12.86 -8.18 -1.75
N ARG A 155 -12.93 -8.35 -0.42
CA ARG A 155 -13.83 -7.56 0.45
C ARG A 155 -13.51 -6.07 0.43
N VAL A 156 -12.21 -5.71 0.44
CA VAL A 156 -11.77 -4.31 0.34
C VAL A 156 -12.19 -3.73 -1.02
N LEU A 157 -11.93 -4.45 -2.11
CA LEU A 157 -12.34 -4.04 -3.45
C LEU A 157 -13.86 -3.90 -3.59
N GLU A 158 -14.64 -4.86 -3.07
CA GLU A 158 -16.11 -4.81 -3.03
C GLU A 158 -16.60 -3.56 -2.29
N THR A 159 -16.00 -3.24 -1.14
CA THR A 159 -16.34 -2.05 -0.34
C THR A 159 -16.16 -0.78 -1.17
N TYR A 160 -15.02 -0.64 -1.83
CA TYR A 160 -14.70 0.51 -2.67
C TYR A 160 -15.60 0.63 -3.90
N LEU A 161 -15.85 -0.47 -4.62
CA LEU A 161 -16.67 -0.44 -5.83
C LEU A 161 -18.18 -0.32 -5.55
N SER A 162 -18.64 -0.62 -4.32
CA SER A 162 -20.05 -0.54 -3.93
C SER A 162 -20.70 0.83 -4.18
N ARG A 163 -19.89 1.90 -4.24
CA ARG A 163 -20.35 3.28 -4.48
C ARG A 163 -20.07 3.81 -5.89
N LEU A 164 -19.39 3.04 -6.74
CA LEU A 164 -18.99 3.46 -8.09
C LEU A 164 -19.83 2.81 -9.20
N GLY A 165 -20.76 1.91 -8.86
CA GLY A 165 -21.61 1.23 -9.84
C GLY A 165 -20.90 0.17 -10.70
N THR A 166 -19.59 -0.02 -10.51
CA THR A 166 -18.79 -1.04 -11.18
C THR A 166 -19.03 -2.42 -10.57
N LYS A 167 -19.44 -3.38 -11.39
CA LYS A 167 -19.74 -4.74 -10.95
C LYS A 167 -18.47 -5.58 -10.82
N ILE A 168 -18.39 -6.40 -9.78
CA ILE A 168 -17.37 -7.44 -9.68
C ILE A 168 -17.94 -8.74 -10.25
N ILE A 169 -17.27 -9.28 -11.26
CA ILE A 169 -17.56 -10.61 -11.80
C ILE A 169 -16.50 -11.57 -11.27
N SER A 170 -16.84 -12.30 -10.21
CA SER A 170 -15.94 -13.29 -9.60
C SER A 170 -16.00 -14.60 -10.38
N VAL A 171 -14.85 -15.06 -10.88
CA VAL A 171 -14.73 -16.35 -11.59
C VAL A 171 -14.32 -17.42 -10.59
N PRO A 172 -15.16 -18.42 -10.31
CA PRO A 172 -14.87 -19.41 -9.28
C PRO A 172 -13.66 -20.28 -9.65
N ALA A 173 -12.93 -20.70 -8.62
CA ALA A 173 -11.84 -21.64 -8.75
C ALA A 173 -12.38 -23.07 -8.93
N VAL A 174 -11.69 -23.88 -9.73
CA VAL A 174 -11.87 -25.33 -9.81
C VAL A 174 -10.53 -25.96 -9.48
N ASN A 175 -10.49 -26.78 -8.42
CA ASN A 175 -9.25 -27.38 -7.90
C ASN A 175 -8.16 -26.33 -7.57
N GLY A 176 -8.56 -25.20 -7.00
CA GLY A 176 -7.64 -24.17 -6.49
C GLY A 176 -7.16 -23.15 -7.53
N VAL A 177 -7.50 -23.27 -8.82
CA VAL A 177 -7.15 -22.31 -9.89
C VAL A 177 -8.38 -21.90 -10.70
N VAL A 178 -8.34 -20.76 -11.40
CA VAL A 178 -9.43 -20.37 -12.30
C VAL A 178 -9.25 -20.98 -13.69
N ASN A 179 -10.35 -21.35 -14.35
CA ASN A 179 -10.31 -21.83 -15.72
C ASN A 179 -10.22 -20.62 -16.69
N PRO A 180 -9.17 -20.49 -17.52
CA PRO A 180 -9.05 -19.37 -18.47
C PRO A 180 -10.28 -19.24 -19.40
N LYS A 181 -10.93 -20.34 -19.80
CA LYS A 181 -12.15 -20.26 -20.62
C LYS A 181 -13.33 -19.61 -19.89
N ALA A 182 -13.42 -19.80 -18.57
CA ALA A 182 -14.45 -19.14 -17.77
C ALA A 182 -14.16 -17.65 -17.62
N VAL A 183 -12.89 -17.26 -17.48
CA VAL A 183 -12.47 -15.85 -17.50
C VAL A 183 -12.76 -15.23 -18.87
N GLN A 184 -12.45 -15.92 -19.96
CA GLN A 184 -12.74 -15.48 -21.33
C GLN A 184 -14.23 -15.24 -21.58
N ALA A 185 -15.11 -16.04 -20.97
CA ALA A 185 -16.57 -15.86 -21.06
C ALA A 185 -17.11 -14.74 -20.17
N ALA A 186 -16.36 -14.36 -19.12
CA ALA A 186 -16.73 -13.31 -18.18
C ALA A 186 -16.30 -11.91 -18.66
N VAL A 187 -15.22 -11.80 -19.45
CA VAL A 187 -14.76 -10.53 -20.00
C VAL A 187 -15.68 -10.04 -21.13
N THR A 188 -15.83 -8.72 -21.20
CA THR A 188 -16.65 -8.00 -22.18
C THR A 188 -15.90 -6.76 -22.66
N SER A 189 -16.40 -6.08 -23.69
CA SER A 189 -15.83 -4.80 -24.15
C SER A 189 -15.89 -3.68 -23.10
N GLY A 190 -16.79 -3.79 -22.12
CA GLY A 190 -16.92 -2.87 -20.99
C GLY A 190 -16.06 -3.24 -19.77
N THR A 191 -15.38 -4.39 -19.79
CA THR A 191 -14.51 -4.81 -18.70
C THR A 191 -13.31 -3.89 -18.59
N THR A 192 -13.06 -3.35 -17.38
CA THR A 192 -11.93 -2.46 -17.13
C THR A 192 -10.65 -3.22 -16.83
N ALA A 193 -10.73 -4.31 -16.06
CA ALA A 193 -9.56 -5.09 -15.69
C ALA A 193 -9.92 -6.55 -15.39
N VAL A 194 -8.91 -7.41 -15.53
CA VAL A 194 -8.86 -8.77 -14.98
C VAL A 194 -7.86 -8.78 -13.83
N VAL A 195 -8.33 -9.13 -12.62
CA VAL A 195 -7.51 -9.17 -11.41
C VAL A 195 -7.23 -10.63 -11.04
N MET A 196 -5.96 -10.96 -10.86
CA MET A 196 -5.49 -12.30 -10.50
C MET A 196 -4.38 -12.24 -9.45
N GLN A 197 -4.02 -13.37 -8.86
CA GLN A 197 -2.98 -13.47 -7.82
C GLN A 197 -2.00 -14.61 -8.11
N GLN A 198 -0.69 -14.42 -7.87
CA GLN A 198 0.36 -15.43 -8.09
C GLN A 198 1.47 -15.45 -7.02
N PRO A 199 1.71 -16.59 -6.33
CA PRO A 199 0.76 -17.70 -6.17
C PRO A 199 -0.58 -17.19 -5.63
N ASN A 200 -1.66 -17.88 -5.96
CA ASN A 200 -2.98 -17.47 -5.51
C ASN A 200 -3.21 -17.78 -4.03
N PHE A 201 -4.37 -17.40 -3.48
CA PHE A 201 -4.68 -17.57 -2.06
C PHE A 201 -4.55 -19.03 -1.56
N PHE A 202 -4.77 -20.00 -2.44
CA PHE A 202 -4.67 -21.42 -2.12
C PHE A 202 -3.23 -21.97 -2.25
N GLY A 203 -2.27 -21.13 -2.61
CA GLY A 203 -0.88 -21.51 -2.90
C GLY A 203 -0.69 -22.14 -4.27
N CYS A 204 -1.70 -22.11 -5.15
CA CYS A 204 -1.60 -22.64 -6.50
C CYS A 204 -1.07 -21.59 -7.49
N LEU A 205 -0.47 -22.06 -8.58
CA LEU A 205 -0.01 -21.22 -9.67
C LEU A 205 -1.12 -21.10 -10.72
N GLU A 206 -1.51 -19.87 -11.05
CA GLU A 206 -2.43 -19.57 -12.15
C GLU A 206 -1.68 -19.56 -13.48
N ASP A 207 -2.43 -19.76 -14.59
CA ASP A 207 -1.92 -19.49 -15.94
C ASP A 207 -1.98 -17.99 -16.24
N VAL A 208 -1.12 -17.23 -15.55
CA VAL A 208 -1.07 -15.76 -15.62
C VAL A 208 -0.89 -15.26 -17.07
N ALA A 209 -0.16 -16.00 -17.92
CA ALA A 209 0.01 -15.64 -19.32
C ALA A 209 -1.32 -15.69 -20.08
N ALA A 210 -2.05 -16.81 -20.00
CA ALA A 210 -3.35 -16.94 -20.65
C ALA A 210 -4.36 -15.91 -20.13
N LEU A 211 -4.38 -15.66 -18.81
CA LEU A 211 -5.28 -14.67 -18.22
C LEU A 211 -4.95 -13.23 -18.66
N THR A 212 -3.67 -12.92 -18.87
CA THR A 212 -3.21 -11.64 -19.39
C THR A 212 -3.65 -11.47 -20.85
N GLU A 213 -3.45 -12.49 -21.69
CA GLU A 213 -3.90 -12.47 -23.09
C GLU A 213 -5.41 -12.27 -23.21
N ILE A 214 -6.20 -12.93 -22.36
CA ILE A 214 -7.67 -12.77 -22.29
C ILE A 214 -8.05 -11.32 -21.95
N ALA A 215 -7.37 -10.70 -20.97
CA ALA A 215 -7.62 -9.32 -20.59
C ALA A 215 -7.37 -8.37 -21.77
N HIS A 216 -6.20 -8.51 -22.41
CA HIS A 216 -5.79 -7.69 -23.55
C HIS A 216 -6.68 -7.87 -24.77
N ALA A 217 -7.13 -9.09 -25.06
CA ALA A 217 -8.08 -9.37 -26.15
C ALA A 217 -9.43 -8.65 -25.97
N ALA A 218 -9.85 -8.38 -24.74
CA ALA A 218 -11.04 -7.58 -24.42
C ALA A 218 -10.73 -6.06 -24.29
N GLY A 219 -9.47 -5.66 -24.42
CA GLY A 219 -8.99 -4.30 -24.16
C GLY A 219 -9.03 -3.89 -22.68
N ALA A 220 -9.16 -4.86 -21.78
CA ALA A 220 -9.06 -4.67 -20.33
C ALA A 220 -7.58 -4.70 -19.90
N LEU A 221 -7.26 -4.10 -18.75
CA LEU A 221 -5.92 -4.22 -18.18
C LEU A 221 -5.77 -5.53 -17.38
N ALA A 222 -4.58 -6.13 -17.42
CA ALA A 222 -4.21 -7.24 -16.57
C ALA A 222 -3.56 -6.73 -15.27
N ILE A 223 -4.16 -7.08 -14.13
CA ILE A 223 -3.67 -6.72 -12.79
C ILE A 223 -3.25 -7.99 -12.06
N LEU A 224 -2.00 -8.03 -11.60
CA LEU A 224 -1.47 -9.15 -10.83
C LEU A 224 -1.11 -8.73 -9.41
N SER A 225 -1.78 -9.33 -8.42
CA SER A 225 -1.28 -9.37 -7.05
C SER A 225 -0.25 -10.48 -6.93
N PHE A 226 0.99 -10.21 -6.52
CA PHE A 226 2.02 -11.24 -6.45
C PHE A 226 2.63 -11.36 -5.06
N ASP A 227 3.18 -12.54 -4.75
CA ASP A 227 4.03 -12.71 -3.58
C ASP A 227 5.36 -11.97 -3.79
N ILE A 228 5.70 -11.04 -2.90
CA ILE A 228 6.84 -10.14 -3.12
C ILE A 228 8.19 -10.87 -3.20
N ILE A 229 8.32 -12.03 -2.56
CA ILE A 229 9.55 -12.85 -2.60
C ILE A 229 9.54 -13.80 -3.80
N GLY A 230 8.36 -14.16 -4.29
CA GLY A 230 8.09 -15.08 -5.40
C GLY A 230 8.99 -14.90 -6.62
N PRO A 231 9.26 -13.68 -7.13
CA PRO A 231 10.16 -13.44 -8.26
C PRO A 231 11.61 -13.93 -8.10
N GLY A 232 12.03 -14.33 -6.89
CA GLY A 232 13.30 -15.03 -6.69
C GLY A 232 13.34 -16.45 -7.30
N LEU A 233 12.18 -17.03 -7.58
CA LEU A 233 12.03 -18.36 -8.17
C LEU A 233 11.04 -18.39 -9.35
N LEU A 234 9.95 -17.64 -9.24
CA LEU A 234 8.88 -17.58 -10.23
C LEU A 234 9.18 -16.51 -11.29
N LYS A 235 8.55 -16.67 -12.45
CA LYS A 235 8.58 -15.67 -13.51
C LYS A 235 8.03 -14.34 -12.98
N LYS A 236 8.67 -13.22 -13.34
CA LYS A 236 8.32 -11.90 -12.83
C LYS A 236 6.99 -11.42 -13.42
N PRO A 237 6.20 -10.61 -12.69
CA PRO A 237 5.00 -9.95 -13.23
C PRO A 237 5.21 -9.32 -14.61
N GLY A 238 6.27 -8.51 -14.78
CA GLY A 238 6.56 -7.83 -16.05
C GLY A 238 6.79 -8.78 -17.22
N ASP A 239 7.37 -9.96 -16.98
CA ASP A 239 7.64 -10.95 -18.03
C ASP A 239 6.36 -11.66 -18.50
N TYR A 240 5.27 -11.63 -17.71
CA TYR A 240 3.93 -12.06 -18.15
C TYR A 240 3.24 -11.01 -19.01
N GLY A 241 3.76 -9.79 -19.07
CA GLY A 241 3.15 -8.69 -19.81
C GLY A 241 1.98 -8.04 -19.07
N VAL A 242 1.86 -8.20 -17.76
CA VAL A 242 0.79 -7.51 -17.00
C VAL A 242 0.95 -5.99 -17.07
N ASP A 243 -0.14 -5.26 -16.87
CA ASP A 243 -0.16 -3.80 -16.96
C ASP A 243 0.18 -3.14 -15.61
N ILE A 244 -0.31 -3.74 -14.53
CA ILE A 244 -0.15 -3.29 -13.15
C ILE A 244 0.16 -4.51 -12.29
N ALA A 245 1.18 -4.42 -11.45
CA ALA A 245 1.48 -5.45 -10.46
C ALA A 245 1.56 -4.85 -9.05
N VAL A 246 0.93 -5.53 -8.10
CA VAL A 246 0.82 -5.10 -6.70
C VAL A 246 1.19 -6.24 -5.78
N ALA A 247 1.62 -5.95 -4.56
CA ALA A 247 1.95 -6.99 -3.58
C ALA A 247 1.78 -6.47 -2.15
N GLU A 248 1.72 -7.40 -1.20
CA GLU A 248 2.04 -7.11 0.19
C GLU A 248 3.55 -7.23 0.39
N GLY A 249 4.16 -6.16 0.87
CA GLY A 249 5.60 -6.00 1.04
C GLY A 249 6.10 -6.42 2.42
N GLN A 250 5.21 -6.79 3.36
CA GLN A 250 5.58 -7.24 4.70
C GLN A 250 6.76 -8.22 4.75
N PRO A 251 6.87 -9.24 3.85
CA PRO A 251 8.02 -10.15 3.83
C PRO A 251 9.39 -9.49 3.55
N LEU A 252 9.45 -8.21 3.19
CA LEU A 252 10.68 -7.44 2.99
C LEU A 252 11.25 -6.83 4.30
N GLY A 253 11.00 -7.47 5.45
CA GLY A 253 11.59 -7.09 6.73
C GLY A 253 10.64 -6.41 7.72
N THR A 254 9.32 -6.63 7.62
CA THR A 254 8.34 -6.10 8.57
C THR A 254 7.75 -7.23 9.42
N TYR A 255 7.75 -7.13 10.73
CA TYR A 255 7.16 -8.16 11.61
C TYR A 255 5.64 -8.34 11.37
N LEU A 256 5.07 -9.46 11.82
CA LEU A 256 3.63 -9.75 11.67
C LEU A 256 2.72 -8.68 12.30
N GLN A 257 3.13 -8.16 13.48
CA GLN A 257 2.51 -7.06 14.24
C GLN A 257 0.97 -7.09 14.32
N PHE A 258 0.38 -8.30 14.35
CA PHE A 258 -1.07 -8.51 14.38
C PHE A 258 -1.83 -7.75 13.26
N GLY A 259 -1.22 -7.63 12.08
CA GLY A 259 -1.83 -7.04 10.88
C GLY A 259 -1.25 -5.69 10.45
N GLY A 260 -0.23 -5.15 11.13
CA GLY A 260 0.58 -4.06 10.58
C GLY A 260 1.29 -3.15 11.59
N PRO A 261 1.95 -2.07 11.12
CA PRO A 261 1.92 -1.54 9.75
C PRO A 261 2.40 -2.53 8.67
N LEU A 262 1.78 -2.47 7.51
CA LEU A 262 2.10 -3.27 6.32
C LEU A 262 2.59 -2.37 5.19
N LEU A 263 2.93 -2.97 4.03
CA LEU A 263 3.52 -2.27 2.90
C LEU A 263 2.80 -2.66 1.61
N GLY A 264 1.89 -1.81 1.14
CA GLY A 264 1.31 -1.97 -0.19
C GLY A 264 2.35 -1.63 -1.27
N VAL A 265 2.78 -2.63 -2.04
CA VAL A 265 3.67 -2.43 -3.20
C VAL A 265 2.83 -2.17 -4.44
N PHE A 266 3.21 -1.16 -5.23
CA PHE A 266 2.50 -0.82 -6.45
C PHE A 266 3.45 -0.52 -7.61
N THR A 267 3.23 -1.18 -8.75
CA THR A 267 4.01 -1.01 -9.97
C THR A 267 3.14 -1.01 -11.22
N CYS A 268 3.60 -0.36 -12.28
CA CYS A 268 2.92 -0.37 -13.57
C CYS A 268 3.88 -0.19 -14.74
N ARG A 269 3.35 -0.32 -15.96
CA ARG A 269 4.03 0.14 -17.18
C ARG A 269 4.17 1.66 -17.20
N GLN A 270 5.23 2.14 -17.81
CA GLN A 270 5.62 3.56 -17.91
C GLN A 270 4.53 4.41 -18.58
N GLU A 271 3.81 3.86 -19.56
CA GLU A 271 2.73 4.55 -20.26
C GLU A 271 1.59 4.99 -19.31
N TYR A 272 1.41 4.28 -18.19
CA TYR A 272 0.35 4.56 -17.22
C TYR A 272 0.80 5.43 -16.03
N VAL A 273 2.07 5.83 -15.94
CA VAL A 273 2.64 6.52 -14.75
C VAL A 273 1.87 7.77 -14.33
N ARG A 274 1.24 8.48 -15.29
CA ARG A 274 0.44 9.68 -14.99
C ARG A 274 -0.85 9.39 -14.22
N LYS A 275 -1.26 8.13 -14.10
CA LYS A 275 -2.43 7.67 -13.35
C LYS A 275 -2.06 6.88 -12.08
N MET A 276 -0.76 6.70 -11.81
CA MET A 276 -0.25 5.97 -10.66
C MET A 276 -0.69 6.65 -9.35
N PRO A 277 -1.13 5.87 -8.34
CA PRO A 277 -1.47 6.37 -7.01
C PRO A 277 -0.21 6.67 -6.19
N GLY A 278 -0.36 7.56 -5.21
CA GLY A 278 0.69 7.86 -4.24
C GLY A 278 1.89 8.62 -4.81
N ARG A 279 2.92 8.73 -3.96
CA ARG A 279 4.13 9.51 -4.23
C ARG A 279 5.06 8.75 -5.17
N LEU A 280 5.82 9.52 -5.96
CA LEU A 280 6.84 8.99 -6.86
C LEU A 280 8.10 9.83 -6.70
N ILE A 281 9.23 9.19 -6.42
CA ILE A 281 10.52 9.86 -6.38
C ILE A 281 11.15 9.81 -7.77
N GLY A 282 11.63 10.97 -8.24
CA GLY A 282 12.41 11.09 -9.47
C GLY A 282 13.80 11.63 -9.21
N ARG A 283 14.76 11.22 -10.04
CA ARG A 283 16.09 11.84 -10.14
C ARG A 283 16.01 13.07 -11.05
N THR A 284 16.68 14.13 -10.66
CA THR A 284 16.81 15.40 -11.40
C THR A 284 18.19 16.01 -11.14
N THR A 285 18.45 17.23 -11.61
CA THR A 285 19.68 17.98 -11.33
C THR A 285 19.39 19.28 -10.58
N ASP A 286 20.30 19.66 -9.67
CA ASP A 286 20.25 20.93 -8.95
C ASP A 286 20.77 22.10 -9.80
N LYS A 287 20.75 23.32 -9.23
CA LYS A 287 21.26 24.54 -9.89
C LYS A 287 22.75 24.50 -10.25
N ASN A 288 23.53 23.57 -9.68
CA ASN A 288 24.95 23.37 -9.93
C ASN A 288 25.21 22.17 -10.86
N GLY A 289 24.16 21.54 -11.40
CA GLY A 289 24.25 20.37 -12.27
C GLY A 289 24.55 19.05 -11.53
N LYS A 290 24.38 18.99 -10.20
CA LYS A 290 24.54 17.77 -9.42
C LYS A 290 23.25 16.96 -9.40
N ASP A 291 23.37 15.64 -9.49
CA ASP A 291 22.23 14.74 -9.32
C ASP A 291 21.58 14.89 -7.95
N CYS A 292 20.25 14.95 -7.93
CA CYS A 292 19.44 14.99 -6.72
C CYS A 292 18.09 14.30 -6.94
N PHE A 293 17.34 14.10 -5.85
CA PHE A 293 16.06 13.42 -5.85
C PHE A 293 14.94 14.36 -5.41
N VAL A 294 13.74 14.21 -5.97
CA VAL A 294 12.56 15.03 -5.65
C VAL A 294 11.28 14.20 -5.72
N LEU A 295 10.23 14.66 -5.03
CA LEU A 295 8.86 14.21 -5.29
C LEU A 295 8.44 14.68 -6.69
N ASN A 296 8.13 13.74 -7.58
CA ASN A 296 7.84 13.97 -8.99
C ASN A 296 6.35 13.70 -9.30
N LEU A 297 5.85 14.34 -10.38
CA LEU A 297 4.47 14.22 -10.85
C LEU A 297 3.42 14.49 -9.75
N GLN A 298 3.70 15.43 -8.85
CA GLN A 298 2.84 15.73 -7.69
C GLN A 298 1.45 16.24 -8.08
N ALA A 299 1.25 16.71 -9.31
CA ALA A 299 -0.07 17.12 -9.83
C ALA A 299 -1.10 15.96 -9.88
N ARG A 300 -0.68 14.72 -9.63
CA ARG A 300 -1.56 13.56 -9.44
C ARG A 300 -2.17 13.50 -8.04
N GLU A 301 -1.52 14.13 -7.06
CA GLU A 301 -1.79 13.92 -5.64
C GLU A 301 -2.83 14.91 -5.09
N GLN A 302 -3.45 14.51 -3.98
CA GLN A 302 -4.62 15.19 -3.40
C GLN A 302 -4.38 16.67 -3.03
N HIS A 303 -3.14 17.05 -2.66
CA HIS A 303 -2.83 18.43 -2.26
C HIS A 303 -2.83 19.40 -3.44
N ILE A 304 -2.77 18.90 -4.68
CA ILE A 304 -2.85 19.71 -5.89
C ILE A 304 -4.17 19.47 -6.60
N ARG A 305 -4.50 18.21 -6.89
CA ARG A 305 -5.62 17.85 -7.77
C ARG A 305 -6.97 17.87 -7.07
N ARG A 306 -7.01 17.47 -5.79
CA ARG A 306 -8.23 17.26 -5.02
C ARG A 306 -9.12 16.17 -5.64
N ASP A 307 -10.17 16.53 -6.39
CA ASP A 307 -11.16 15.64 -7.02
C ASP A 307 -10.73 15.02 -8.37
#